data_AF-A0A1D8GD15-F1
#
_entry.id   AF-A0A1D8GD15-F1
#
_cell.length_a   1.000
_cell.length_b   1.000
_cell.length_c   1.000
_cell.angle_alpha   90.00
_cell.angle_beta   90.00
_cell.angle_gamma   90.00
#
_symmetry.space_group_name_H-M   'P 1'
#
loop_
_entity.id
_entity.type
_entity.pdbx_description
1 polymer ?
#
loop_
_entity_poly.entity_id
_entity_poly.type
_entity_poly.pdbx_seq_one_letter_code
_entity_poly.pdbx_strand_id
1 'polypeptide(L)'
;MIYYPQAQLHPYNRKAAVAYARKWALSRNPRYADFEKMGGDCTNFASQVIHAGGCPMNFHQYGWYYSNLNNRAPAWTSVKYLHKFLTTNKSTGAVVVETDMDGIEPGDIIQLNFGDDEVFDHSPVVVEIKPGPRTLDKILIAAHTFDRLDYPVSNYSFKKIRFLHIVGYRR
;
A
#
# COMPACT_ATOMS: atom_id res chain seq x y z
N MET A 1 -20.68 -1.30 31.62
CA MET A 1 -19.79 -1.76 30.53
C MET A 1 -20.28 -1.07 29.26
N ILE A 2 -19.61 -0.02 28.79
CA ILE A 2 -20.07 0.74 27.62
C ILE A 2 -19.59 0.01 26.38
N TYR A 3 -20.53 -0.50 25.59
CA TYR A 3 -20.27 -1.14 24.31
C TYR A 3 -20.03 -0.03 23.28
N TYR A 4 -18.79 0.16 22.84
CA TYR A 4 -18.50 0.98 21.67
C TYR A 4 -18.76 0.10 20.43
N PRO A 5 -19.76 0.38 19.60
CA PRO A 5 -19.89 -0.34 18.34
C PRO A 5 -18.63 -0.11 17.52
N GLN A 6 -17.94 -1.19 17.10
CA GLN A 6 -16.89 -1.08 16.10
C GLN A 6 -17.51 -0.41 14.87
N ALA A 7 -17.03 0.78 14.52
CA ALA A 7 -17.50 1.47 13.32
C ALA A 7 -17.34 0.52 12.12
N GLN A 8 -18.46 0.20 11.47
CA GLN A 8 -18.50 -0.66 10.30
C GLN A 8 -17.59 -0.06 9.21
N LEU A 9 -16.65 -0.86 8.70
CA LEU A 9 -15.77 -0.43 7.62
C LEU A 9 -16.53 -0.42 6.29
N HIS A 10 -16.27 0.58 5.46
CA HIS A 10 -16.70 0.59 4.08
C HIS A 10 -15.82 -0.36 3.25
N PRO A 11 -16.39 -1.04 2.23
CA PRO A 11 -15.65 -2.01 1.43
C PRO A 11 -14.60 -1.33 0.56
N TYR A 12 -13.40 -1.89 0.55
CA TYR A 12 -12.30 -1.50 -0.34
C TYR A 12 -12.50 -2.12 -1.73
N ASN A 13 -12.47 -1.30 -2.79
CA ASN A 13 -12.61 -1.78 -4.16
C ASN A 13 -11.28 -2.31 -4.70
N ARG A 14 -10.97 -3.57 -4.34
CA ARG A 14 -9.76 -4.28 -4.77
C ARG A 14 -9.57 -4.31 -6.28
N LYS A 15 -10.67 -4.50 -7.03
CA LYS A 15 -10.63 -4.53 -8.50
C LYS A 15 -10.17 -3.20 -9.08
N ALA A 16 -10.68 -2.08 -8.56
CA ALA A 16 -10.27 -0.74 -8.97
C ALA A 16 -8.81 -0.45 -8.59
N ALA A 17 -8.39 -0.85 -7.39
CA ALA A 17 -7.01 -0.74 -6.95
C ALA A 17 -6.04 -1.48 -7.87
N VAL A 18 -6.31 -2.76 -8.17
CA VAL A 18 -5.49 -3.56 -9.10
C VAL A 18 -5.49 -2.97 -10.50
N ALA A 19 -6.65 -2.54 -11.02
CA ALA A 19 -6.72 -1.90 -12.34
C ALA A 19 -5.88 -0.62 -12.41
N TYR A 20 -5.90 0.19 -11.34
CA TYR A 20 -5.04 1.37 -11.24
C TYR A 20 -3.57 1.00 -11.20
N ALA A 21 -3.20 0.01 -10.37
CA ALA A 21 -1.82 -0.46 -10.24
C ALA A 21 -1.29 -0.94 -11.60
N ARG A 22 -2.04 -1.79 -12.31
CA ARG A 22 -1.65 -2.30 -13.64
C ARG A 22 -1.51 -1.18 -14.68
N LYS A 23 -2.39 -0.17 -14.64
CA LYS A 23 -2.34 0.97 -15.57
C LYS A 23 -1.08 1.83 -15.38
N TRP A 24 -0.67 2.05 -14.14
CA TRP A 24 0.37 3.02 -13.80
C TRP A 24 1.69 2.38 -13.34
N ALA A 25 1.81 1.06 -13.30
CA ALA A 25 3.03 0.39 -12.85
C ALA A 25 4.31 0.78 -13.64
N LEU A 26 4.15 1.16 -14.91
CA LEU A 26 5.24 1.47 -15.84
C LEU A 26 5.20 2.93 -16.35
N SER A 27 4.43 3.80 -15.69
CA SER A 27 4.29 5.21 -16.08
C SER A 27 3.75 6.05 -14.91
N ARG A 28 3.87 7.38 -14.98
CA ARG A 28 3.39 8.25 -13.88
C ARG A 28 2.02 8.83 -14.16
N ASN A 29 1.10 8.73 -13.19
CA ASN A 29 -0.18 9.41 -13.28
C ASN A 29 0.04 10.93 -13.12
N PRO A 30 -0.29 11.76 -14.13
CA PRO A 30 -0.04 13.20 -14.09
C PRO A 30 -0.82 13.95 -13.00
N ARG A 31 -1.78 13.31 -12.33
CA ARG A 31 -2.46 13.86 -11.14
C ARG A 31 -1.56 13.96 -9.91
N TYR A 32 -0.45 13.24 -9.89
CA TYR A 32 0.48 13.15 -8.77
C TYR A 32 1.87 13.57 -9.24
N ALA A 33 2.65 14.16 -8.34
CA ALA A 33 4.04 14.49 -8.63
C ALA A 33 4.83 13.21 -8.88
N ASP A 34 5.79 13.31 -9.78
CA ASP A 34 6.76 12.25 -10.05
C ASP A 34 7.84 12.27 -8.95
N PHE A 35 8.01 11.15 -8.24
CA PHE A 35 8.96 11.01 -7.14
C PHE A 35 10.21 10.20 -7.49
N GLU A 36 10.40 9.78 -8.75
CA GLU A 36 11.50 8.89 -9.17
C GLU A 36 12.88 9.33 -8.65
N LYS A 37 13.15 10.65 -8.63
CA LYS A 37 14.44 11.24 -8.23
C LYS A 37 14.46 11.86 -6.83
N MET A 38 13.36 11.75 -6.08
CA MET A 38 13.20 12.40 -4.77
C MET A 38 13.10 11.41 -3.60
N GLY A 39 12.97 10.12 -3.90
CA GLY A 39 12.65 9.10 -2.91
C GLY A 39 11.17 9.08 -2.55
N GLY A 40 10.70 7.96 -2.00
CA GLY A 40 9.30 7.78 -1.61
C GLY A 40 8.34 7.43 -2.74
N ASP A 41 8.81 7.26 -3.98
CA ASP A 41 7.98 6.92 -5.15
C ASP A 41 7.21 5.60 -4.97
N CYS A 42 7.85 4.59 -4.37
CA CYS A 42 7.19 3.33 -4.01
C CYS A 42 5.94 3.56 -3.15
N THR A 43 6.03 4.44 -2.15
CA THR A 43 4.92 4.71 -1.22
C THR A 43 3.90 5.65 -1.84
N ASN A 44 4.34 6.61 -2.65
CA ASN A 44 3.45 7.47 -3.42
C ASN A 44 2.56 6.63 -4.34
N PHE A 45 3.14 5.68 -5.09
CA PHE A 45 2.39 4.77 -5.94
C PHE A 45 1.44 3.87 -5.14
N ALA A 46 1.91 3.23 -4.07
CA ALA A 46 1.05 2.43 -3.18
C ALA A 46 -0.13 3.25 -2.64
N SER A 47 0.11 4.51 -2.26
CA SER A 47 -0.94 5.40 -1.76
C SER A 47 -1.96 5.75 -2.85
N GLN A 48 -1.51 6.00 -4.08
CA GLN A 48 -2.42 6.21 -5.21
C GLN A 48 -3.30 4.99 -5.46
N VAL A 49 -2.74 3.78 -5.37
CA VAL A 49 -3.49 2.53 -5.54
C VAL A 49 -4.56 2.35 -4.45
N ILE A 50 -4.19 2.56 -3.19
CA ILE A 50 -5.14 2.52 -2.06
C ILE A 50 -6.27 3.53 -2.28
N HIS A 51 -5.94 4.75 -2.73
CA HIS A 51 -6.92 5.79 -2.99
C HIS A 51 -7.85 5.42 -4.17
N ALA A 52 -7.31 4.83 -5.23
CA ALA A 52 -8.08 4.36 -6.38
C ALA A 52 -9.05 3.21 -6.02
N GLY A 53 -8.74 2.43 -4.98
CA GLY A 53 -9.68 1.47 -4.38
C GLY A 53 -10.80 2.11 -3.54
N GLY A 54 -10.90 3.44 -3.51
CA GLY A 54 -12.01 4.17 -2.90
C GLY A 54 -11.75 4.68 -1.48
N CYS A 55 -10.55 4.49 -0.93
CA CYS A 55 -10.22 4.98 0.39
C CYS A 55 -10.08 6.51 0.40
N PRO A 56 -10.86 7.24 1.22
CA PRO A 56 -10.76 8.69 1.30
C PRO A 56 -9.42 9.11 1.92
N MET A 57 -8.86 10.21 1.43
CA MET A 57 -7.69 10.82 2.06
C MET A 57 -8.06 11.41 3.42
N ASN A 58 -7.11 11.40 4.34
CA ASN A 58 -7.22 12.01 5.66
C ASN A 58 -6.33 13.24 5.73
N PHE A 59 -6.92 14.44 5.67
CA PHE A 59 -6.22 15.73 5.64
C PHE A 59 -5.79 16.26 7.03
N HIS A 60 -5.79 15.41 8.06
CA HIS A 60 -5.26 15.76 9.37
C HIS A 60 -3.72 15.89 9.33
N GLN A 61 -3.14 16.62 10.30
CA GLN A 61 -1.67 16.83 10.39
C GLN A 61 -0.83 15.54 10.45
N TYR A 62 -1.41 14.46 10.97
CA TYR A 62 -0.82 13.11 11.01
C TYR A 62 -1.58 12.09 10.14
N GLY A 63 -2.39 12.60 9.21
CA GLY A 63 -3.22 11.78 8.33
C GLY A 63 -2.44 11.16 7.19
N TRP A 64 -3.16 10.91 6.10
CA TRP A 64 -2.67 10.29 4.88
C TRP A 64 -3.36 10.97 3.71
N TYR A 65 -2.67 11.92 3.08
CA TYR A 65 -3.23 12.72 2.00
C TYR A 65 -2.13 13.23 1.06
N TYR A 66 -2.56 13.58 -0.14
CA TYR A 66 -1.77 14.28 -1.13
C TYR A 66 -2.63 15.37 -1.78
N SER A 67 -2.18 16.61 -1.69
CA SER A 67 -2.77 17.73 -2.43
C SER A 67 -1.85 18.17 -3.56
N ASN A 68 -0.55 18.30 -3.28
CA ASN A 68 0.50 18.58 -4.26
C ASN A 68 1.88 18.24 -3.66
N LEU A 69 2.95 18.47 -4.43
CA LEU A 69 4.31 18.18 -3.99
C LEU A 69 4.65 18.86 -2.65
N ASN A 70 4.23 20.10 -2.41
CA ASN A 70 4.56 20.83 -1.18
C ASN A 70 3.53 20.65 -0.06
N ASN A 71 2.41 19.96 -0.34
CA ASN A 71 1.32 19.76 0.61
C ASN A 71 0.83 18.31 0.56
N ARG A 72 1.47 17.46 1.37
CA ARG A 72 1.17 16.04 1.52
C ARG A 72 1.58 15.55 2.90
N ALA A 73 0.90 14.53 3.41
CA ALA A 73 1.33 13.89 4.65
C ALA A 73 2.57 13.02 4.43
N PRO A 74 3.46 12.88 5.44
CA PRO A 74 4.55 11.90 5.41
C PRO A 74 4.05 10.47 5.14
N ALA A 75 2.85 10.11 5.63
CA ALA A 75 2.25 8.80 5.40
C ALA A 75 1.95 8.52 3.92
N TRP A 76 1.82 9.54 3.07
CA TRP A 76 1.60 9.35 1.64
C TRP A 76 2.87 8.92 0.88
N THR A 77 4.06 9.32 1.37
CA THR A 77 5.34 9.12 0.65
C THR A 77 6.43 8.43 1.45
N SER A 78 6.15 7.87 2.62
CA SER A 78 7.13 7.15 3.44
C SER A 78 6.59 5.81 3.93
N VAL A 79 7.34 4.74 3.67
CA VAL A 79 7.02 3.35 4.03
C VAL A 79 6.66 3.20 5.51
N LYS A 80 7.48 3.80 6.39
CA LYS A 80 7.28 3.81 7.84
C LYS A 80 5.99 4.51 8.25
N TYR A 81 5.73 5.70 7.71
CA TYR A 81 4.57 6.49 8.10
C TYR A 81 3.27 5.96 7.47
N LEU A 82 3.33 5.39 6.25
CA LEU A 82 2.20 4.70 5.63
C LEU A 82 1.75 3.53 6.52
N HIS A 83 2.69 2.67 6.91
CA HIS A 83 2.40 1.54 7.79
C HIS A 83 1.78 1.97 9.12
N LYS A 84 2.41 2.96 9.78
CA LYS A 84 1.89 3.50 11.04
C LYS A 84 0.47 4.03 10.87
N PHE A 85 0.20 4.80 9.81
CA PHE A 85 -1.15 5.29 9.53
C PHE A 85 -2.11 4.12 9.35
N LEU A 86 -1.85 3.21 8.41
CA LEU A 86 -2.78 2.13 8.05
C LEU A 86 -3.13 1.20 9.22
N THR A 87 -2.16 0.86 10.06
CA THR A 87 -2.34 -0.09 11.19
C THR A 87 -2.97 0.55 12.42
N THR A 88 -2.80 1.86 12.61
CA THR A 88 -3.30 2.57 13.80
C THR A 88 -4.44 3.53 13.52
N ASN A 89 -4.85 3.65 12.24
CA ASN A 89 -5.92 4.55 11.84
C ASN A 89 -7.17 4.25 12.69
N LYS A 90 -7.79 5.30 13.22
CA LYS A 90 -9.07 5.29 13.95
C LYS A 90 -10.09 6.28 13.35
N SER A 91 -9.74 6.93 12.25
CA SER A 91 -10.50 7.98 11.57
C SER A 91 -10.56 7.70 10.07
N THR A 92 -10.96 8.68 9.25
CA THR A 92 -11.07 8.62 7.79
C THR A 92 -9.84 7.96 7.15
N GLY A 93 -10.06 7.07 6.18
CA GLY A 93 -9.00 6.41 5.40
C GLY A 93 -8.93 4.91 5.59
N ALA A 94 -7.99 4.29 4.87
CA ALA A 94 -7.81 2.84 4.86
C ALA A 94 -7.43 2.27 6.24
N VAL A 95 -7.80 1.02 6.47
CA VAL A 95 -7.45 0.24 7.65
C VAL A 95 -6.86 -1.08 7.18
N VAL A 96 -5.73 -1.46 7.76
CA VAL A 96 -5.09 -2.75 7.48
C VAL A 96 -4.96 -3.59 8.74
N VAL A 97 -4.90 -4.89 8.53
CA VAL A 97 -4.36 -5.85 9.51
C VAL A 97 -3.06 -6.43 8.96
N GLU A 98 -2.07 -6.59 9.83
CA GLU A 98 -0.93 -7.42 9.48
C GLU A 98 -1.38 -8.88 9.44
N THR A 99 -0.96 -9.59 8.40
CA THR A 99 -1.31 -10.98 8.19
C THR A 99 -0.07 -11.76 7.73
N ASP A 100 -0.23 -13.07 7.57
CA ASP A 100 0.79 -13.91 6.99
C ASP A 100 0.66 -13.93 5.46
N MET A 101 1.42 -14.82 4.84
CA MET A 101 1.35 -15.00 3.40
C MET A 101 -0.06 -15.42 2.98
N ASP A 102 -0.79 -16.24 3.72
CA ASP A 102 -2.07 -16.79 3.26
C ASP A 102 -3.22 -15.77 3.29
N GLY A 103 -3.16 -14.75 4.15
CA GLY A 103 -4.21 -13.73 4.27
C GLY A 103 -4.13 -12.55 3.30
N ILE A 104 -3.07 -12.43 2.48
CA ILE A 104 -2.92 -11.28 1.57
C ILE A 104 -3.63 -11.53 0.22
N GLU A 105 -4.28 -10.50 -0.31
CA GLU A 105 -5.11 -10.52 -1.52
C GLU A 105 -4.65 -9.48 -2.56
N PRO A 106 -5.09 -9.58 -3.83
CA PRO A 106 -4.86 -8.51 -4.80
C PRO A 106 -5.42 -7.16 -4.33
N GLY A 107 -4.65 -6.10 -4.56
CA GLY A 107 -4.91 -4.74 -4.09
C GLY A 107 -4.33 -4.43 -2.71
N ASP A 108 -3.78 -5.43 -2.00
CA ASP A 108 -3.08 -5.22 -0.73
C ASP A 108 -1.63 -4.77 -0.91
N ILE A 109 -0.98 -4.39 0.20
CA ILE A 109 0.39 -3.89 0.23
C ILE A 109 1.31 -4.91 0.89
N ILE A 110 2.49 -5.10 0.31
CA ILE A 110 3.62 -5.77 0.95
C ILE A 110 4.63 -4.70 1.31
N GLN A 111 5.35 -4.87 2.41
CA GLN A 111 6.53 -4.06 2.68
C GLN A 111 7.76 -4.93 2.88
N LEU A 112 8.87 -4.51 2.29
CA LEU A 112 10.14 -5.22 2.28
C LEU A 112 11.21 -4.42 3.01
N ASN A 113 12.04 -5.09 3.80
CA ASN A 113 13.29 -4.57 4.34
C ASN A 113 14.45 -5.24 3.60
N PHE A 114 15.35 -4.44 3.03
CA PHE A 114 16.52 -4.93 2.30
C PHE A 114 17.81 -4.97 3.16
N GLY A 115 17.84 -4.27 4.30
CA GLY A 115 18.95 -4.20 5.24
C GLY A 115 18.84 -5.17 6.43
N ASP A 116 19.87 -5.16 7.26
CA ASP A 116 19.96 -5.95 8.51
C ASP A 116 19.47 -5.14 9.73
N ASP A 117 18.39 -4.37 9.56
CA ASP A 117 17.77 -3.55 10.60
C ASP A 117 16.27 -3.84 10.77
N GLU A 118 15.53 -2.95 11.43
CA GLU A 118 14.06 -3.04 11.61
C GLU A 118 13.29 -2.05 10.70
N VAL A 119 13.95 -1.46 9.70
CA VAL A 119 13.39 -0.40 8.85
C VAL A 119 12.96 -0.98 7.50
N PHE A 120 11.66 -0.91 7.21
CA PHE A 120 11.15 -1.31 5.90
C PHE A 120 11.38 -0.19 4.86
N ASP A 121 11.80 -0.58 3.66
CA ASP A 121 12.32 0.30 2.61
C ASP A 121 11.38 0.43 1.39
N HIS A 122 10.56 -0.59 1.15
CA HIS A 122 9.78 -0.69 -0.09
C HIS A 122 8.31 -1.03 0.18
N SER A 123 7.41 -0.57 -0.69
CA SER A 123 5.95 -0.81 -0.59
C SER A 123 5.33 -1.24 -1.93
N PRO A 124 5.64 -2.44 -2.44
CA PRO A 124 4.97 -2.98 -3.61
C PRO A 124 3.49 -3.30 -3.35
N VAL A 125 2.68 -3.26 -4.40
CA VAL A 125 1.25 -3.58 -4.39
C VAL A 125 1.04 -4.97 -4.98
N VAL A 126 0.30 -5.84 -4.30
CA VAL A 126 -0.10 -7.15 -4.87
C VAL A 126 -1.11 -6.94 -5.99
N VAL A 127 -0.81 -7.43 -7.20
CA VAL A 127 -1.72 -7.34 -8.36
C VAL A 127 -2.35 -8.66 -8.74
N GLU A 128 -1.72 -9.78 -8.37
CA GLU A 128 -2.22 -11.12 -8.66
C GLU A 128 -1.60 -12.15 -7.71
N ILE A 129 -2.36 -13.21 -7.43
CA ILE A 129 -1.86 -14.42 -6.77
C ILE A 129 -2.16 -15.57 -7.73
N LYS A 130 -1.10 -16.21 -8.25
CA LYS A 130 -1.25 -17.35 -9.16
C LYS A 130 -1.87 -18.55 -8.43
N PRO A 131 -2.66 -19.40 -9.12
CA PRO A 131 -3.30 -20.55 -8.50
C PRO A 131 -2.32 -21.59 -7.94
N GLY A 132 -2.82 -22.43 -7.04
CA GLY A 132 -2.10 -23.52 -6.37
C GLY A 132 -1.54 -23.12 -5.00
N PRO A 133 -0.52 -23.84 -4.48
CA PRO A 133 0.05 -23.57 -3.17
C PRO A 133 0.55 -22.13 -3.04
N ARG A 134 0.37 -21.54 -1.87
CA ARG A 134 0.75 -20.17 -1.56
C ARG A 134 2.26 -20.08 -1.37
N THR A 135 2.95 -19.45 -2.31
CA THR A 135 4.41 -19.26 -2.30
C THR A 135 4.76 -17.86 -2.80
N LEU A 136 5.93 -17.35 -2.41
CA LEU A 136 6.34 -15.99 -2.76
C LEU A 136 6.50 -15.78 -4.28
N ASP A 137 6.88 -16.80 -5.04
CA ASP A 137 7.00 -16.73 -6.51
C ASP A 137 5.65 -16.62 -7.24
N LYS A 138 4.56 -16.87 -6.52
CA LYS A 138 3.19 -16.77 -7.04
C LYS A 138 2.49 -15.47 -6.69
N ILE A 139 3.07 -14.65 -5.84
CA ILE A 139 2.54 -13.33 -5.51
C ILE A 139 3.18 -12.34 -6.49
N LEU A 140 2.38 -11.85 -7.43
CA LEU A 140 2.84 -10.85 -8.39
C LEU A 140 2.54 -9.45 -7.86
N ILE A 141 3.51 -8.55 -8.04
CA ILE A 141 3.40 -7.17 -7.59
C ILE A 141 3.49 -6.17 -8.74
N ALA A 142 3.01 -4.96 -8.46
CA ALA A 142 3.37 -3.74 -9.15
C ALA A 142 4.12 -2.81 -8.19
N ALA A 143 5.15 -2.11 -8.69
CA ALA A 143 5.95 -1.20 -7.89
C ALA A 143 6.60 -0.09 -8.73
N HIS A 144 6.95 0.99 -8.03
CA HIS A 144 7.74 2.13 -8.52
C HIS A 144 9.16 2.10 -7.91
N THR A 145 9.97 3.16 -8.12
CA THR A 145 11.43 3.24 -7.85
C THR A 145 12.25 2.39 -8.81
N PHE A 146 11.89 1.12 -8.95
CA PHE A 146 12.17 0.34 -10.15
C PHE A 146 10.83 -0.15 -10.65
N ASP A 147 10.44 0.30 -11.82
CA ASP A 147 9.11 0.01 -12.36
C ASP A 147 8.97 -1.49 -12.60
N ARG A 148 7.97 -2.09 -11.94
CA ARG A 148 7.66 -3.51 -12.00
C ARG A 148 6.16 -3.68 -12.23
N LEU A 149 5.81 -4.61 -13.11
CA LEU A 149 4.46 -5.11 -13.32
C LEU A 149 4.52 -6.62 -13.44
N ASP A 150 3.58 -7.32 -12.81
CA ASP A 150 3.51 -8.80 -12.80
C ASP A 150 4.80 -9.47 -12.33
N TYR A 151 5.52 -8.79 -11.43
CA TYR A 151 6.82 -9.24 -10.96
C TYR A 151 6.65 -10.11 -9.70
N PRO A 152 7.17 -11.35 -9.68
CA PRO A 152 7.14 -12.18 -8.47
C PRO A 152 7.86 -11.50 -7.31
N VAL A 153 7.24 -11.43 -6.12
CA VAL A 153 7.89 -10.79 -4.95
C VAL A 153 9.14 -11.56 -4.51
N SER A 154 9.23 -12.86 -4.78
CA SER A 154 10.42 -13.69 -4.54
C SER A 154 11.66 -13.22 -5.29
N ASN A 155 11.50 -12.41 -6.34
CA ASN A 155 12.63 -11.90 -7.12
C ASN A 155 13.28 -10.66 -6.47
N TYR A 156 12.76 -10.18 -5.33
CA TYR A 156 13.46 -9.26 -4.46
C TYR A 156 14.33 -10.03 -3.47
N SER A 157 15.57 -9.56 -3.26
CA SER A 157 16.40 -10.01 -2.16
C SER A 157 16.12 -9.15 -0.92
N PHE A 158 15.28 -9.64 -0.02
CA PHE A 158 14.92 -8.95 1.22
C PHE A 158 15.33 -9.77 2.46
N LYS A 159 15.56 -9.07 3.58
CA LYS A 159 15.81 -9.69 4.89
C LYS A 159 14.51 -9.92 5.67
N LYS A 160 13.53 -9.03 5.51
CA LYS A 160 12.20 -9.15 6.13
C LYS A 160 11.10 -8.75 5.16
N ILE A 161 9.93 -9.35 5.38
CA ILE A 161 8.70 -9.09 4.64
C ILE A 161 7.55 -8.96 5.64
N ARG A 162 6.62 -8.05 5.38
CA ARG A 162 5.32 -7.99 6.06
C ARG A 162 4.19 -7.81 5.06
N PHE A 163 3.05 -8.41 5.39
CA PHE A 163 1.86 -8.44 4.56
C PHE A 163 0.77 -7.58 5.21
N LEU A 164 0.27 -6.58 4.49
CA LEU A 164 -0.71 -5.61 4.98
C LEU A 164 -2.03 -5.80 4.25
N HIS A 165 -2.95 -6.53 4.86
CA HIS A 165 -4.27 -6.80 4.29
C HIS A 165 -5.24 -5.64 4.56
N ILE A 166 -5.74 -5.01 3.49
CA ILE A 166 -6.69 -3.89 3.58
C ILE A 166 -8.09 -4.43 3.83
N VAL A 167 -8.55 -4.32 5.07
CA VAL A 167 -9.89 -4.80 5.49
C VAL A 167 -11.03 -3.87 5.10
N GLY A 168 -10.72 -2.63 4.70
CA GLY A 168 -11.70 -1.61 4.33
C GLY A 168 -11.21 -0.21 4.66
N TYR A 169 -12.15 0.74 4.77
CA TYR A 169 -11.84 2.12 5.16
C TYR A 169 -12.93 2.75 6.01
N ARG A 170 -12.59 3.81 6.75
CA ARG A 170 -13.55 4.66 7.46
C ARG A 170 -13.78 5.97 6.71
N ARG A 171 -14.95 6.59 6.94
CA ARG A 171 -15.29 7.94 6.46
C ARG A 171 -15.34 8.90 7.62
#